data_AF-M3AE26-F1
#
_entry.id   AF-M3AE26-F1
#
_cell.length_a   1.000
_cell.length_b   1.000
_cell.length_c   1.000
_cell.angle_alpha   90.00
_cell.angle_beta   90.00
_cell.angle_gamma   90.00
#
_symmetry.space_group_name_H-M   'P 1'
#
loop_
_entity.id
_entity.type
_entity.pdbx_description
1 polymer ?
#
loop_
_entity_poly.entity_id
_entity_poly.type
_entity_poly.pdbx_seq_one_letter_code
_entity_poly.pdbx_strand_id
1 'polypeptide(L)'
;MQYSAIVLSLLAATGALAAPAKRTTDNSIRVTLSDGNLATQTAFEEGSRQAKKPVGSSGPYNTVELSVGADVEQQTLRCQILDRSSNPITVLRGENVDITFSDAGKGLWTFQDGNTEVSQIICDPDFVAASAPPAEDEDEEDEDLSIRVTLTDGNLATQTPFDEAGLVREQKSPVGSEGPYNSVELALGADVNPDLRCQILDSRNHAITVQRGQNIDTTFADGGNGPWMFLYPEEAEVSKIVCDPAFVKASA
;
A
#
# COMPACT_ATOMS: atom_id res chain seq x y z
N MET A 1 78.76 7.04 53.70
CA MET A 1 78.42 7.76 52.45
C MET A 1 76.99 7.36 52.12
N GLN A 2 75.96 8.13 52.50
CA GLN A 2 75.36 9.21 51.71
C GLN A 2 75.27 8.86 50.22
N TYR A 3 74.04 8.70 49.68
CA TYR A 3 73.44 9.60 48.68
C TYR A 3 71.92 9.36 48.57
N SER A 4 71.19 10.46 48.48
CA SER A 4 69.74 10.60 48.30
C SER A 4 69.41 10.89 46.82
N ALA A 5 68.22 10.50 46.34
CA ALA A 5 67.33 11.18 45.37
C ALA A 5 66.16 10.21 45.02
N ILE A 6 64.86 10.46 45.21
CA ILE A 6 63.92 11.54 44.82
C ILE A 6 63.46 11.47 43.34
N VAL A 7 62.21 10.97 43.16
CA VAL A 7 61.12 11.42 42.23
C VAL A 7 61.27 10.99 40.75
N LEU A 8 60.26 10.46 40.04
CA LEU A 8 59.08 11.15 39.51
C LEU A 8 57.96 10.16 39.11
N SER A 9 56.75 10.46 39.56
CA SER A 9 55.46 9.94 39.12
C SER A 9 55.10 10.37 37.70
N LEU A 10 54.71 9.42 36.85
CA LEU A 10 54.00 9.66 35.58
C LEU A 10 52.80 8.72 35.50
N LEU A 11 51.72 9.03 36.22
CA LEU A 11 50.39 8.56 35.83
C LEU A 11 49.91 9.45 34.68
N ALA A 12 50.15 9.01 33.45
CA ALA A 12 49.41 9.54 32.31
C ALA A 12 48.00 8.94 32.35
N ALA A 13 47.13 9.53 33.17
CA ALA A 13 45.68 9.36 33.02
C ALA A 13 45.27 10.15 31.78
N THR A 14 45.41 9.55 30.59
CA THR A 14 44.69 10.00 29.41
C THR A 14 43.20 9.75 29.67
N GLY A 15 42.54 10.73 30.28
CA GLY A 15 41.09 10.80 30.29
C GLY A 15 40.64 11.02 28.85
N ALA A 16 40.28 9.93 28.17
CA ALA A 16 39.52 10.01 26.94
C ALA A 16 38.16 10.62 27.30
N LEU A 17 38.02 11.93 27.11
CA LEU A 17 36.72 12.57 27.04
C LEU A 17 36.07 12.09 25.75
N ALA A 18 35.32 10.98 25.83
CA ALA A 18 34.34 10.63 24.81
C ALA A 18 33.33 11.79 24.78
N ALA A 19 33.50 12.69 23.81
CA ALA A 19 32.52 13.74 23.57
C ALA A 19 31.18 13.03 23.30
N PRO A 20 30.08 13.45 23.96
CA PRO A 20 28.78 12.88 23.68
C PRO A 20 28.48 13.09 22.19
N ALA A 21 28.34 11.99 21.45
CA ALA A 21 27.84 12.05 20.08
C ALA A 21 26.49 12.77 20.13
N LYS A 22 26.40 13.93 19.48
CA LYS A 22 25.11 14.59 19.27
C LYS A 22 24.24 13.57 18.56
N ARG A 23 23.16 13.12 19.22
CA ARG A 23 22.10 12.38 18.54
C ARG A 23 21.53 13.30 17.48
N THR A 24 21.88 13.04 16.22
CA THR A 24 21.19 13.62 15.09
C THR A 24 19.80 13.02 15.07
N THR A 25 18.76 13.84 15.19
CA THR A 25 17.38 13.40 15.04
C THR A 25 17.17 12.94 13.61
N ASP A 26 16.73 11.71 13.42
CA ASP A 26 16.41 11.11 12.13
C ASP A 26 14.90 11.14 11.89
N ASN A 27 14.41 12.30 11.44
CA ASN A 27 13.02 12.51 11.06
C ASN A 27 12.84 12.33 9.54
N SER A 28 13.67 11.50 8.89
CA SER A 28 13.64 11.39 7.45
C SER A 28 12.58 10.38 6.98
N ILE A 29 11.77 10.78 5.99
CA ILE A 29 10.84 9.88 5.32
C ILE A 29 11.24 9.86 3.85
N ARG A 30 11.64 8.70 3.33
CA ARG A 30 12.15 8.57 1.96
C ARG A 30 11.55 7.37 1.28
N VAL A 31 11.07 7.58 0.06
CA VAL A 31 10.71 6.50 -0.85
C VAL A 31 11.82 6.34 -1.87
N THR A 32 12.39 5.16 -1.94
CA THR A 32 13.41 4.77 -2.92
C THR A 32 12.78 3.86 -3.96
N LEU A 33 12.85 4.25 -5.24
CA LEU A 33 12.44 3.42 -6.38
C LEU A 33 13.68 2.91 -7.10
N SER A 34 13.70 1.64 -7.49
CA SER A 34 14.85 1.04 -8.18
C SER A 34 14.47 0.01 -9.24
N ASP A 35 15.30 -0.12 -10.27
CA ASP A 35 15.26 -1.21 -11.26
C ASP A 35 16.46 -2.20 -11.12
N GLY A 36 17.29 -1.99 -10.09
CA GLY A 36 18.56 -2.70 -9.86
C GLY A 36 19.80 -1.99 -10.40
N ASN A 37 19.65 -1.03 -11.32
CA ASN A 37 20.75 -0.25 -11.91
C ASN A 37 20.66 1.25 -11.58
N LEU A 38 19.44 1.78 -11.54
CA LEU A 38 19.09 3.15 -11.24
C LEU A 38 18.20 3.16 -10.01
N ALA A 39 18.55 4.02 -9.05
CA ALA A 39 17.71 4.29 -7.89
C ALA A 39 17.39 5.77 -7.81
N THR A 40 16.13 6.10 -7.54
CA THR A 40 15.68 7.47 -7.27
C THR A 40 15.11 7.57 -5.87
N GLN A 41 15.31 8.71 -5.22
CA GLN A 41 14.85 8.94 -3.86
C GLN A 41 13.99 10.19 -3.81
N THR A 42 12.77 10.03 -3.28
CA THR A 42 11.82 11.11 -3.07
C THR A 42 11.60 11.29 -1.57
N ALA A 43 11.86 12.50 -1.06
CA ALA A 43 11.70 12.82 0.35
C ALA A 43 10.28 13.31 0.66
N PHE A 44 9.76 12.92 1.82
CA PHE A 44 8.45 13.30 2.34
C PHE A 44 8.61 13.95 3.71
N GLU A 45 7.62 14.77 4.06
CA GLU A 45 7.49 15.37 5.40
C GLU A 45 6.53 14.53 6.26
N GLU A 46 6.61 14.68 7.57
CA GLU A 46 5.72 14.00 8.50
C GLU A 46 4.38 14.75 8.65
N GLY A 47 3.34 14.05 9.10
CA GLY A 47 2.16 14.71 9.66
C GLY A 47 1.05 15.03 8.66
N SER A 48 1.28 14.84 7.35
CA SER A 48 0.27 15.14 6.34
C SER A 48 0.42 14.29 5.09
N ARG A 49 -0.73 14.03 4.44
CA ARG A 49 -0.79 13.44 3.11
C ARG A 49 0.04 14.25 2.12
N GLN A 50 0.92 13.58 1.39
CA GLN A 50 1.73 14.18 0.36
C GLN A 50 1.76 13.31 -0.88
N ALA A 51 1.59 13.95 -2.03
CA ALA A 51 1.69 13.33 -3.33
C ALA A 51 2.83 13.96 -4.13
N LYS A 52 3.85 13.18 -4.49
CA LYS A 52 5.05 13.67 -5.18
C LYS A 52 5.39 12.79 -6.37
N LYS A 53 5.95 13.38 -7.42
CA LYS A 53 6.53 12.62 -8.53
C LYS A 53 7.90 12.06 -8.13
N PRO A 54 8.32 10.91 -8.67
CA PRO A 54 9.69 10.43 -8.52
C PRO A 54 10.71 11.50 -8.95
N VAL A 55 11.79 11.65 -8.18
CA VAL A 55 12.86 12.60 -8.51
C VAL A 55 13.77 12.00 -9.58
N GLY A 56 14.01 12.72 -10.67
CA GLY A 56 15.04 12.40 -11.67
C GLY A 56 14.57 11.54 -12.86
N SER A 57 13.78 10.49 -12.63
CA SER A 57 13.18 9.66 -13.69
C SER A 57 11.84 9.10 -13.24
N SER A 58 10.96 8.75 -14.18
CA SER A 58 9.72 8.01 -13.92
C SER A 58 9.90 6.49 -14.05
N GLY A 59 11.13 5.99 -14.20
CA GLY A 59 11.43 4.58 -14.33
C GLY A 59 11.68 4.14 -15.79
N PRO A 60 11.46 2.86 -16.12
CA PRO A 60 10.76 1.84 -15.32
C PRO A 60 11.49 1.45 -14.03
N TYR A 61 10.73 1.01 -13.02
CA TYR A 61 11.21 0.49 -11.74
C TYR A 61 10.56 -0.87 -11.46
N ASN A 62 11.20 -1.73 -10.67
CA ASN A 62 10.62 -3.01 -10.24
C ASN A 62 10.59 -3.17 -8.72
N THR A 63 11.17 -2.24 -7.97
CA THR A 63 11.21 -2.28 -6.52
C THR A 63 10.93 -0.91 -5.92
N VAL A 64 10.36 -0.92 -4.72
CA VAL A 64 10.18 0.26 -3.88
C VAL A 64 10.56 -0.04 -2.44
N GLU A 65 11.20 0.90 -1.78
CA GLU A 65 11.44 0.88 -0.34
C GLU A 65 10.96 2.18 0.28
N LEU A 66 10.18 2.09 1.36
CA LEU A 66 9.93 3.21 2.26
C LEU A 66 10.93 3.10 3.41
N SER A 67 11.69 4.15 3.66
CA SER A 67 12.54 4.29 4.84
C SER A 67 11.96 5.38 5.74
N VAL A 68 11.62 5.01 6.97
CA VAL A 68 11.13 5.92 8.01
C VAL A 68 12.19 6.01 9.11
N GLY A 69 12.70 7.22 9.32
CA GLY A 69 13.71 7.50 10.33
C GLY A 69 13.20 7.20 11.74
N ALA A 70 14.12 6.83 12.64
CA ALA A 70 13.77 6.33 13.97
C ALA A 70 13.06 7.36 14.88
N ASP A 71 13.17 8.66 14.56
CA ASP A 71 12.57 9.74 15.34
C ASP A 71 11.28 10.30 14.70
N VAL A 72 10.79 9.69 13.61
CA VAL A 72 9.45 9.97 13.04
C VAL A 72 8.39 9.37 13.97
N GLU A 73 7.35 10.12 14.33
CA GLU A 73 6.25 9.64 15.16
C GLU A 73 5.38 8.60 14.41
N GLN A 74 5.19 8.80 13.11
CA GLN A 74 4.39 7.95 12.23
C GLN A 74 5.17 6.72 11.71
N GLN A 75 5.65 5.86 12.61
CA GLN A 75 6.38 4.63 12.24
C GLN A 75 5.55 3.64 11.41
N THR A 76 4.22 3.75 11.44
CA THR A 76 3.30 2.92 10.65
C THR A 76 2.88 3.58 9.32
N LEU A 77 3.52 4.69 8.93
CA LEU A 77 3.21 5.39 7.68
C LEU A 77 3.27 4.41 6.50
N ARG A 78 2.27 4.52 5.62
CA ARG A 78 2.23 3.79 4.37
C ARG A 78 2.22 4.75 3.21
N CYS A 79 2.71 4.26 2.08
CA CYS A 79 2.67 4.96 0.81
C CYS A 79 2.06 4.06 -0.26
N GLN A 80 1.54 4.69 -1.31
CA GLN A 80 1.02 4.07 -2.51
C GLN A 80 1.76 4.65 -3.71
N ILE A 81 1.94 3.86 -4.75
CA ILE A 81 2.52 4.30 -6.01
C ILE A 81 1.47 4.16 -7.10
N LEU A 82 1.42 5.15 -8.01
CA LEU A 82 0.58 5.11 -9.20
C LEU A 82 1.42 4.97 -10.47
N ASP A 83 0.88 4.23 -11.43
CA ASP A 83 1.39 4.11 -12.80
C ASP A 83 1.09 5.37 -13.64
N ARG A 84 1.48 5.38 -14.92
CA ARG A 84 1.18 6.50 -15.84
C ARG A 84 -0.30 6.75 -16.12
N SER A 85 -1.14 5.75 -15.90
CA SER A 85 -2.58 5.78 -16.07
C SER A 85 -3.31 6.13 -14.77
N SER A 86 -2.57 6.51 -13.71
CA SER A 86 -3.10 6.76 -12.37
C SER A 86 -3.69 5.53 -11.67
N ASN A 87 -3.33 4.33 -12.09
CA ASN A 87 -3.71 3.11 -11.39
C ASN A 87 -2.68 2.82 -10.30
N PRO A 88 -3.12 2.37 -9.10
CA PRO A 88 -2.22 1.89 -8.08
C PRO A 88 -1.40 0.69 -8.56
N ILE A 89 -0.11 0.70 -8.23
CA ILE A 89 0.77 -0.44 -8.50
C ILE A 89 0.69 -1.40 -7.32
N THR A 90 0.35 -2.65 -7.58
CA THR A 90 0.40 -3.71 -6.57
C THR A 90 1.85 -4.10 -6.30
N VAL A 91 2.19 -4.19 -5.02
CA VAL A 91 3.51 -4.53 -4.54
C VAL A 91 3.49 -5.77 -3.64
N LEU A 92 4.62 -6.47 -3.65
CA LEU A 92 4.83 -7.77 -3.02
C LEU A 92 6.00 -7.70 -2.04
N ARG A 93 5.83 -8.26 -0.84
CA ARG A 93 6.93 -8.50 0.11
C ARG A 93 6.70 -9.80 0.88
N GLY A 94 7.37 -10.87 0.44
CA GLY A 94 7.01 -12.23 0.81
C GLY A 94 5.62 -12.54 0.26
N GLU A 95 4.74 -13.09 1.10
CA GLU A 95 3.33 -13.37 0.78
C GLU A 95 2.42 -12.14 0.86
N ASN A 96 2.93 -11.00 1.34
CA ASN A 96 2.11 -9.79 1.45
C ASN A 96 1.92 -9.16 0.07
N VAL A 97 0.67 -9.08 -0.37
CA VAL A 97 0.23 -8.40 -1.59
C VAL A 97 -0.65 -7.20 -1.22
N ASP A 98 -0.25 -6.00 -1.61
CA ASP A 98 -0.95 -4.76 -1.24
C ASP A 98 -0.64 -3.65 -2.28
N ILE A 99 -1.53 -2.67 -2.43
CA ILE A 99 -1.26 -1.43 -3.21
C ILE A 99 -0.65 -0.31 -2.35
N THR A 100 -0.56 -0.54 -1.05
CA THR A 100 0.15 0.31 -0.11
C THR A 100 1.34 -0.45 0.48
N PHE A 101 2.41 0.26 0.80
CA PHE A 101 3.61 -0.31 1.39
C PHE A 101 4.11 0.54 2.54
N SER A 102 4.75 -0.13 3.49
CA SER A 102 5.42 0.50 4.64
C SER A 102 6.85 0.00 4.75
N ASP A 103 7.65 0.75 5.51
CA ASP A 103 8.99 0.34 5.91
C ASP A 103 8.91 -0.98 6.69
N ALA A 104 8.24 -0.95 7.85
CA ALA A 104 8.14 -2.07 8.79
C ALA A 104 9.48 -2.75 9.14
N GLY A 105 10.62 -2.12 8.82
CA GLY A 105 11.96 -2.68 9.02
C GLY A 105 12.24 -3.96 8.21
N LYS A 106 11.45 -4.26 7.18
CA LYS A 106 11.57 -5.50 6.38
C LYS A 106 12.15 -5.28 4.99
N GLY A 107 12.60 -4.06 4.68
CA GLY A 107 13.23 -3.71 3.41
C GLY A 107 12.24 -3.60 2.25
N LEU A 108 12.79 -3.75 1.04
CA LEU A 108 12.14 -3.46 -0.23
C LEU A 108 10.92 -4.35 -0.54
N TRP A 109 10.00 -3.77 -1.28
CA TRP A 109 8.87 -4.39 -1.94
C TRP A 109 9.17 -4.51 -3.44
N THR A 110 8.60 -5.51 -4.09
CA THR A 110 8.72 -5.75 -5.54
C THR A 110 7.39 -5.48 -6.22
N PHE A 111 7.40 -4.95 -7.44
CA PHE A 111 6.16 -4.73 -8.20
C PHE A 111 5.65 -6.05 -8.76
N GLN A 112 4.35 -6.32 -8.59
CA GLN A 112 3.74 -7.58 -9.05
C GLN A 112 3.91 -7.78 -10.57
N ASP A 113 3.69 -6.71 -11.34
CA ASP A 113 3.81 -6.73 -12.80
C ASP A 113 5.24 -6.49 -13.31
N GLY A 114 6.23 -6.41 -12.40
CA GLY A 114 7.63 -6.20 -12.73
C GLY A 114 7.98 -4.74 -13.07
N ASN A 115 8.64 -4.53 -14.21
CA ASN A 115 9.16 -3.21 -14.59
C ASN A 115 8.03 -2.24 -14.99
N THR A 116 7.70 -1.30 -14.11
CA THR A 116 6.58 -0.37 -14.29
C THR A 116 7.04 1.08 -14.16
N GLU A 117 6.45 1.97 -14.97
CA GLU A 117 6.70 3.40 -14.88
C GLU A 117 5.85 4.02 -13.77
N VAL A 118 6.48 4.86 -12.95
CA VAL A 118 5.84 5.52 -11.81
C VAL A 118 5.55 6.98 -12.14
N SER A 119 4.28 7.37 -12.04
CA SER A 119 3.86 8.75 -12.22
C SER A 119 3.84 9.53 -10.91
N GLN A 120 3.47 8.88 -9.81
CA GLN A 120 3.21 9.53 -8.53
C GLN A 120 3.44 8.56 -7.36
N ILE A 121 3.90 9.11 -6.25
CA ILE A 121 4.08 8.44 -4.95
C ILE A 121 3.27 9.25 -3.94
N ILE A 122 2.43 8.57 -3.18
CA ILE A 122 1.52 9.19 -2.23
C ILE A 122 1.74 8.55 -0.87
N CYS A 123 2.14 9.34 0.11
CA CYS A 123 2.26 8.89 1.49
C CYS A 123 1.13 9.54 2.29
N ASP A 124 0.35 8.71 2.97
CA ASP A 124 -0.84 9.13 3.69
C ASP A 124 -0.90 8.40 5.05
N PRO A 125 -0.98 9.11 6.19
CA PRO A 125 -1.17 8.49 7.50
C PRO A 125 -2.45 7.65 7.61
N ASP A 126 -3.46 7.94 6.79
CA ASP A 126 -4.75 7.23 6.82
C ASP A 126 -4.73 5.93 6.01
N PHE A 127 -3.64 5.64 5.30
CA PHE A 127 -3.47 4.36 4.63
C PHE A 127 -3.28 3.23 5.64
N VAL A 128 -4.11 2.21 5.49
CA VAL A 128 -4.06 0.97 6.26
C VAL A 128 -3.45 -0.16 5.42
N ALA A 129 -2.90 -1.16 6.08
CA ALA A 129 -2.54 -2.39 5.39
C ALA A 129 -3.82 -3.08 4.91
N ALA A 130 -3.82 -3.58 3.67
CA ALA A 130 -4.76 -4.62 3.33
C ALA A 130 -4.49 -5.79 4.29
N SER A 131 -5.52 -6.30 4.96
CA SER A 131 -5.39 -7.51 5.78
C SER A 131 -4.67 -8.57 4.93
N ALA A 132 -3.54 -9.08 5.43
CA ALA A 132 -2.94 -10.26 4.83
C ALA A 132 -3.99 -11.37 4.87
N PRO A 133 -4.01 -12.28 3.87
CA PRO A 133 -4.71 -13.54 4.04
C PRO A 133 -4.28 -14.14 5.39
N PRO A 134 -5.18 -14.78 6.16
CA PRO A 134 -4.78 -15.48 7.37
C PRO A 134 -3.56 -16.35 7.04
N ALA A 135 -2.51 -16.24 7.85
CA ALA A 135 -1.36 -17.13 7.71
C ALA A 135 -1.86 -18.53 8.06
N GLU A 136 -2.05 -19.36 7.04
CA GLU A 136 -2.51 -20.74 7.23
C GLU A 136 -1.31 -21.70 7.32
N ASP A 137 -1.52 -22.75 8.11
CA ASP A 137 -0.54 -23.74 8.49
C ASP A 137 0.00 -24.50 7.25
N GLU A 138 1.32 -24.76 7.22
CA GLU A 138 2.15 -25.17 6.07
C GLU A 138 1.82 -26.54 5.39
N ASP A 139 0.60 -27.09 5.45
CA ASP A 139 0.35 -28.50 5.07
C ASP A 139 -0.88 -28.78 4.15
N GLU A 140 -1.60 -27.79 3.63
CA GLU A 140 -2.69 -28.05 2.64
C GLU A 140 -2.38 -27.35 1.30
N GLU A 141 -2.75 -27.97 0.17
CA GLU A 141 -2.53 -27.40 -1.16
C GLU A 141 -3.17 -26.00 -1.21
N ASP A 142 -2.36 -24.94 -1.25
CA ASP A 142 -2.79 -23.54 -1.09
C ASP A 142 -3.85 -23.16 -2.14
N GLU A 143 -5.13 -23.19 -1.76
CA GLU A 143 -6.20 -22.61 -2.56
C GLU A 143 -6.09 -21.07 -2.47
N ASP A 144 -5.87 -20.38 -3.58
CA ASP A 144 -5.88 -18.92 -3.67
C ASP A 144 -7.32 -18.42 -3.66
N LEU A 145 -7.87 -18.33 -2.45
CA LEU A 145 -9.24 -17.89 -2.16
C LEU A 145 -9.34 -16.38 -1.92
N SER A 146 -8.32 -15.61 -2.33
CA SER A 146 -8.24 -14.19 -2.00
C SER A 146 -9.27 -13.36 -2.79
N ILE A 147 -9.98 -12.46 -2.11
CA ILE A 147 -10.89 -11.50 -2.77
C ILE A 147 -10.51 -10.10 -2.32
N ARG A 148 -10.29 -9.21 -3.29
CA ARG A 148 -9.91 -7.82 -3.03
C ARG A 148 -10.75 -6.88 -3.89
N VAL A 149 -11.34 -5.88 -3.26
CA VAL A 149 -11.98 -4.77 -3.95
C VAL A 149 -11.11 -3.53 -3.80
N THR A 150 -10.65 -3.00 -4.93
CA THR A 150 -9.89 -1.75 -5.02
C THR A 150 -10.84 -0.63 -5.44
N LEU A 151 -10.92 0.44 -4.67
CA LEU A 151 -11.61 1.67 -5.04
C LEU A 151 -10.57 2.75 -5.31
N THR A 152 -10.71 3.53 -6.38
CA THR A 152 -9.78 4.64 -6.68
C THR A 152 -10.54 5.91 -7.05
N ASP A 153 -9.95 7.07 -6.75
CA ASP A 153 -10.39 8.40 -7.22
C ASP A 153 -9.50 8.95 -8.35
N GLY A 154 -8.56 8.14 -8.87
CA GLY A 154 -7.53 8.52 -9.83
C GLY A 154 -6.30 9.20 -9.21
N ASN A 155 -6.31 9.42 -7.90
CA ASN A 155 -5.16 9.86 -7.12
C ASN A 155 -4.94 8.95 -5.92
N LEU A 156 -5.98 8.48 -5.23
CA LEU A 156 -5.88 7.53 -4.14
C LEU A 156 -6.58 6.27 -4.55
N ALA A 157 -6.10 5.15 -4.03
CA ALA A 157 -6.89 3.95 -3.96
C ALA A 157 -6.83 3.27 -2.62
N THR A 158 -7.93 2.62 -2.29
CA THR A 158 -8.13 1.82 -1.10
C THR A 158 -8.40 0.39 -1.48
N GLN A 159 -7.91 -0.55 -0.67
CA GLN A 159 -8.15 -1.97 -0.86
C GLN A 159 -8.91 -2.54 0.33
N THR A 160 -9.99 -3.24 0.02
CA THR A 160 -10.82 -3.92 1.01
C THR A 160 -10.78 -5.43 0.74
N PRO A 161 -10.11 -6.21 1.60
CA PRO A 161 -10.14 -7.67 1.50
C PRO A 161 -11.47 -8.23 2.03
N PHE A 162 -11.83 -9.38 1.50
CA PHE A 162 -12.98 -10.19 1.90
C PHE A 162 -12.48 -11.54 2.41
N ASP A 163 -13.04 -11.99 3.53
CA ASP A 163 -12.53 -13.14 4.29
C ASP A 163 -13.25 -14.44 3.91
N GLU A 164 -14.45 -14.36 3.33
CA GLU A 164 -15.33 -15.52 3.12
C GLU A 164 -15.24 -16.12 1.70
N ALA A 165 -14.20 -15.76 0.93
CA ALA A 165 -13.91 -16.32 -0.40
C ALA A 165 -15.10 -16.30 -1.40
N GLY A 166 -16.11 -15.44 -1.17
CA GLY A 166 -17.29 -15.36 -2.02
C GLY A 166 -18.23 -16.56 -1.89
N LEU A 167 -18.04 -17.41 -0.87
CA LEU A 167 -18.88 -18.56 -0.57
C LEU A 167 -20.22 -18.14 0.06
N VAL A 168 -20.23 -17.00 0.74
CA VAL A 168 -21.41 -16.41 1.35
C VAL A 168 -21.50 -14.92 1.02
N ARG A 169 -22.68 -14.35 1.27
CA ARG A 169 -22.86 -12.90 1.23
C ARG A 169 -22.02 -12.26 2.34
N GLU A 170 -21.04 -11.48 1.95
CA GLU A 170 -20.18 -10.73 2.84
C GLU A 170 -20.31 -9.24 2.56
N GLN A 171 -20.23 -8.41 3.61
CA GLN A 171 -20.30 -6.97 3.52
C GLN A 171 -19.16 -6.34 4.30
N LYS A 172 -18.42 -5.44 3.65
CA LYS A 172 -17.33 -4.66 4.25
C LYS A 172 -17.55 -3.18 4.01
N SER A 173 -17.05 -2.36 4.93
CA SER A 173 -16.87 -0.93 4.66
C SER A 173 -15.50 -0.73 4.01
N PRO A 174 -15.36 0.21 3.06
CA PRO A 174 -14.06 0.56 2.50
C PRO A 174 -13.07 0.92 3.61
N VAL A 175 -11.82 0.48 3.47
CA VAL A 175 -10.76 0.81 4.42
C VAL A 175 -9.88 1.91 3.86
N GLY A 176 -9.65 3.00 4.60
CA GLY A 176 -8.85 4.14 4.15
C GLY A 176 -9.69 5.38 3.83
N SER A 177 -9.38 6.09 2.73
CA SER A 177 -10.00 7.38 2.40
C SER A 177 -11.52 7.30 2.26
N GLU A 178 -12.23 8.28 2.78
CA GLU A 178 -13.63 8.49 2.43
C GLU A 178 -13.67 9.14 1.02
N GLY A 179 -14.54 8.66 0.13
CA GLY A 179 -14.60 9.09 -1.29
C GLY A 179 -14.87 10.60 -1.49
N PRO A 180 -15.26 11.04 -2.71
CA PRO A 180 -15.83 10.24 -3.79
C PRO A 180 -14.77 9.48 -4.60
N TYR A 181 -15.14 8.28 -5.03
CA TYR A 181 -14.32 7.43 -5.89
C TYR A 181 -14.76 7.56 -7.36
N ASN A 182 -13.87 7.27 -8.30
CA ASN A 182 -14.19 7.27 -9.74
C ASN A 182 -14.22 5.88 -10.38
N SER A 183 -13.59 4.88 -9.78
CA SER A 183 -13.67 3.50 -10.26
C SER A 183 -13.51 2.46 -9.15
N VAL A 184 -13.90 1.23 -9.49
CA VAL A 184 -13.83 0.04 -8.66
C VAL A 184 -13.30 -1.14 -9.45
N GLU A 185 -12.41 -1.92 -8.84
CA GLU A 185 -11.87 -3.16 -9.41
C GLU A 185 -12.04 -4.30 -8.42
N LEU A 186 -12.46 -5.46 -8.93
CA LEU A 186 -12.49 -6.71 -8.18
C LEU A 186 -11.32 -7.55 -8.67
N ALA A 187 -10.47 -8.01 -7.76
CA ALA A 187 -9.45 -9.01 -8.04
C ALA A 187 -9.80 -10.28 -7.27
N LEU A 188 -9.80 -11.40 -7.99
CA LEU A 188 -10.11 -12.72 -7.46
C LEU A 188 -8.86 -13.61 -7.52
N GLY A 189 -8.66 -14.38 -6.46
CA GLY A 189 -7.68 -15.46 -6.43
C GLY A 189 -8.07 -16.60 -7.36
N ALA A 190 -7.10 -17.43 -7.72
CA ALA A 190 -7.25 -18.48 -8.73
C ALA A 190 -8.37 -19.50 -8.43
N ASP A 191 -8.68 -19.72 -7.15
CA ASP A 191 -9.62 -20.73 -6.69
C ASP A 191 -10.99 -20.14 -6.29
N VAL A 192 -11.18 -18.83 -6.45
CA VAL A 192 -12.47 -18.16 -6.25
C VAL A 192 -13.35 -18.32 -7.49
N ASN A 193 -14.68 -18.43 -7.28
CA ASN A 193 -15.63 -18.44 -8.39
C ASN A 193 -15.45 -17.20 -9.29
N PRO A 194 -15.07 -17.37 -10.58
CA PRO A 194 -14.79 -16.24 -11.47
C PRO A 194 -16.04 -15.44 -11.84
N ASP A 195 -17.23 -15.99 -11.61
CA ASP A 195 -18.52 -15.32 -11.82
C ASP A 195 -18.98 -14.53 -10.58
N LEU A 196 -18.20 -14.52 -9.48
CA LEU A 196 -18.53 -13.74 -8.29
C LEU A 196 -18.74 -12.28 -8.67
N ARG A 197 -19.84 -11.71 -8.18
CA ARG A 197 -20.16 -10.30 -8.35
C ARG A 197 -20.20 -9.61 -7.01
N CYS A 198 -19.79 -8.35 -7.03
CA CYS A 198 -19.92 -7.44 -5.91
C CYS A 198 -20.79 -6.25 -6.30
N GLN A 199 -21.29 -5.54 -5.30
CA GLN A 199 -22.12 -4.36 -5.42
C GLN A 199 -21.59 -3.30 -4.47
N ILE A 200 -21.52 -2.06 -4.96
CA ILE A 200 -21.16 -0.89 -4.18
C ILE A 200 -22.43 -0.18 -3.74
N LEU A 201 -22.51 0.17 -2.45
CA LEU A 201 -23.63 0.92 -1.88
C LEU A 201 -23.19 2.29 -1.35
N ASP A 202 -24.05 3.29 -1.54
CA ASP A 202 -23.90 4.62 -0.95
C ASP A 202 -24.26 4.64 0.56
N SER A 203 -24.12 5.79 1.21
CA SER A 203 -24.48 6.01 2.62
C SER A 203 -25.98 5.78 2.93
N ARG A 204 -26.84 5.73 1.90
CA ARG A 204 -28.28 5.47 1.98
C ARG A 204 -28.63 4.01 1.65
N ASN A 205 -27.64 3.16 1.40
CA ASN A 205 -27.76 1.78 0.93
C ASN A 205 -28.37 1.63 -0.48
N HIS A 206 -28.25 2.64 -1.34
CA HIS A 206 -28.56 2.49 -2.75
C HIS A 206 -27.35 1.97 -3.51
N ALA A 207 -27.61 1.10 -4.49
CA ALA A 207 -26.57 0.58 -5.36
C ALA A 207 -26.06 1.68 -6.30
N ILE A 208 -24.73 1.80 -6.37
CA ILE A 208 -24.06 2.73 -7.28
C ILE A 208 -23.91 2.06 -8.64
N THR A 209 -24.30 2.78 -9.70
CA THR A 209 -24.18 2.29 -11.07
C THR A 209 -22.73 2.41 -11.55
N VAL A 210 -22.24 1.33 -12.13
CA VAL A 210 -20.89 1.19 -12.67
C VAL A 210 -20.92 0.85 -14.16
N GLN A 211 -19.87 1.22 -14.87
CA GLN A 211 -19.72 1.04 -16.30
C GLN A 211 -18.34 0.48 -16.66
N ARG A 212 -18.33 -0.55 -17.52
CA ARG A 212 -17.10 -1.05 -18.17
C ARG A 212 -17.36 -1.29 -19.65
N GLY A 213 -16.75 -0.42 -20.47
CA GLY A 213 -17.07 -0.35 -21.90
C GLY A 213 -18.54 0.00 -22.13
N GLN A 214 -19.28 -0.89 -22.80
CA GLN A 214 -20.72 -0.73 -23.03
C GLN A 214 -21.60 -1.36 -21.94
N ASN A 215 -21.02 -2.08 -20.98
CA ASN A 215 -21.79 -2.70 -19.91
C ASN A 215 -22.04 -1.68 -18.80
N ILE A 216 -23.31 -1.44 -18.48
CA ILE A 216 -23.74 -0.63 -17.33
C ILE A 216 -24.52 -1.55 -16.41
N ASP A 217 -24.16 -1.58 -15.13
CA ASP A 217 -24.76 -2.48 -14.14
C ASP A 217 -24.67 -1.86 -12.73
N THR A 218 -25.38 -2.43 -11.77
CA THR A 218 -25.28 -2.12 -10.33
C THR A 218 -24.46 -3.17 -9.58
N THR A 219 -24.02 -4.21 -10.29
CA THR A 219 -23.10 -5.25 -9.82
C THR A 219 -21.92 -5.35 -10.77
N PHE A 220 -20.73 -5.61 -10.26
CA PHE A 220 -19.50 -5.75 -11.03
C PHE A 220 -18.81 -7.08 -10.73
N ALA A 221 -18.08 -7.59 -11.70
CA ALA A 221 -17.23 -8.76 -11.57
C ALA A 221 -15.83 -8.43 -12.09
N ASP A 222 -14.81 -9.18 -11.68
CA ASP A 222 -13.45 -9.06 -12.18
C ASP A 222 -13.46 -9.29 -13.70
N GLY A 223 -13.63 -10.54 -14.14
CA GLY A 223 -13.62 -10.90 -15.55
C GLY A 223 -12.36 -10.48 -16.31
N GLY A 224 -11.26 -10.12 -15.63
CA GLY A 224 -9.94 -9.84 -16.22
C GLY A 224 -9.89 -8.65 -17.18
N ASN A 225 -10.86 -7.73 -17.11
CA ASN A 225 -10.97 -6.59 -18.04
C ASN A 225 -10.66 -5.24 -17.37
N GLY A 226 -10.02 -5.26 -16.21
CA GLY A 226 -9.67 -4.07 -15.44
C GLY A 226 -10.86 -3.40 -14.75
N PRO A 227 -10.68 -2.15 -14.29
CA PRO A 227 -11.64 -1.47 -13.42
C PRO A 227 -12.96 -1.12 -14.11
N TRP A 228 -14.01 -1.03 -13.29
CA TRP A 228 -15.30 -0.45 -13.63
C TRP A 228 -15.35 1.01 -13.20
N MET A 229 -15.80 1.90 -14.08
CA MET A 229 -15.96 3.32 -13.77
C MET A 229 -17.30 3.57 -13.10
N PHE A 230 -17.38 4.42 -12.09
CA PHE A 230 -18.67 4.90 -11.60
C PHE A 230 -19.32 5.79 -12.66
N LEU A 231 -20.61 5.58 -12.93
CA LEU A 231 -21.33 6.36 -13.93
C LEU A 231 -21.47 7.84 -13.54
N TYR A 232 -21.56 8.08 -12.22
CA TYR A 232 -21.64 9.41 -11.60
C TYR A 232 -20.59 9.52 -10.50
N PRO A 233 -19.30 9.70 -10.84
CA PRO A 233 -18.21 9.63 -9.88
C PRO A 233 -18.28 10.74 -8.81
N GLU A 234 -18.80 11.92 -9.15
CA GLU A 234 -18.97 13.03 -8.20
C GLU A 234 -19.97 12.72 -7.07
N GLU A 235 -20.84 11.73 -7.27
CA GLU A 235 -21.85 11.28 -6.30
C GLU A 235 -21.48 9.93 -5.65
N ALA A 236 -20.33 9.34 -6.02
CA ALA A 236 -19.94 8.00 -5.61
C ALA A 236 -19.27 7.97 -4.22
N GLU A 237 -20.03 8.36 -3.20
CA GLU A 237 -19.66 8.18 -1.79
C GLU A 237 -19.89 6.73 -1.37
N VAL A 238 -18.85 5.90 -1.51
CA VAL A 238 -18.94 4.48 -1.15
C VAL A 238 -18.98 4.30 0.35
N SER A 239 -20.05 3.68 0.85
CA SER A 239 -20.20 3.35 2.28
C SER A 239 -19.98 1.85 2.54
N LYS A 240 -20.42 1.00 1.61
CA LYS A 240 -20.38 -0.46 1.75
C LYS A 240 -20.08 -1.15 0.44
N ILE A 241 -19.37 -2.26 0.54
CA ILE A 241 -19.08 -3.20 -0.54
C ILE A 241 -19.72 -4.52 -0.12
N VAL A 242 -20.55 -5.08 -1.00
CA VAL A 242 -21.23 -6.36 -0.77
C VAL A 242 -20.79 -7.32 -1.87
N CYS A 243 -20.19 -8.45 -1.52
CA CYS A 243 -19.93 -9.54 -2.45
C CYS A 243 -20.89 -10.68 -2.11
N ASP A 244 -21.63 -11.18 -3.10
CA ASP A 244 -22.68 -12.17 -2.89
C ASP A 244 -22.73 -13.13 -4.09
N PRO A 245 -22.55 -14.46 -3.89
CA PRO A 245 -22.65 -15.42 -4.98
C PRO A 245 -24.04 -15.49 -5.62
N ALA A 246 -25.08 -14.97 -4.96
CA ALA A 246 -26.43 -14.88 -5.54
C ALA A 246 -26.60 -13.71 -6.52
N PHE A 247 -25.64 -12.77 -6.58
CA PHE A 247 -25.73 -11.66 -7.54
C PHE A 247 -25.54 -12.16 -8.97
N VAL A 248 -26.47 -11.76 -9.83
CA VAL A 248 -26.45 -12.04 -11.26
C VAL A 248 -26.31 -10.72 -12.02
N LYS A 249 -25.78 -10.79 -13.25
CA LYS A 249 -25.74 -9.64 -14.14
C LYS A 249 -27.15 -9.05 -14.27
N ALA A 250 -27.28 -7.74 -14.11
CA ALA A 250 -28.57 -7.10 -14.30
C ALA A 250 -29.05 -7.40 -15.73
N SER A 251 -30.28 -7.91 -15.85
CA SER A 251 -30.87 -8.20 -17.16
C SER A 251 -31.06 -6.86 -17.89
N ALA A 252 -30.40 -6.71 -19.04
CA ALA A 252 -30.53 -5.54 -19.91
C ALA A 252 -31.93 -5.43 -20.53
#